data_AF-A0A942A7D2-F1
#
_entry.id   AF-A0A942A7D2-F1
#
_cell.length_a   1.000
_cell.length_b   1.000
_cell.length_c   1.000
_cell.angle_alpha   90.00
_cell.angle_beta   90.00
_cell.angle_gamma   90.00
#
_symmetry.space_group_name_H-M   'P 1'
#
loop_
_entity.id
_entity.type
_entity.pdbx_description
1 polymer ?
#
loop_
_entity_poly.entity_id
_entity_poly.type
_entity_poly.pdbx_seq_one_letter_code
_entity_poly.pdbx_strand_id
1 'polypeptide(L)'
;MKKIGLVLMVFMPVFWGCQEEEVAAGYEIPEVKKVADFVDSDGKVYRCIEVGDLIWMADNLAKRLPLGGREGCFTYNETLLDSIDYSTVKVNTAGDEYREIFLEELNKAYEEGKISDADWSVIEGIKKTLPVPSYLLQIKNKAAGSYEVAVECKDLAYDRMYEVACQELYNTALEEGLEHFEEAEAANGHYSETYGLLYTYDAALAAIPEGWRLPSDADWKNLEKALGMTAEEVERQDVWRGERQAVLLKEGEEGIGFDVRYGGARGLVNSQRDNYINLGQNAYFWCSDLVKTDTISLGMTRNIAIYTDQIMRMSAVVDHSSTRPVLYSVRCVKNKD
;
A
#
# COMPACT_ATOMS: atom_id res chain seq x y z
N MET A 1 33.50 -9.18 -80.95
CA MET A 1 34.37 -9.20 -79.76
C MET A 1 33.65 -8.48 -78.63
N LYS A 2 33.00 -9.22 -77.72
CA LYS A 2 32.32 -8.65 -76.54
C LYS A 2 33.35 -8.55 -75.40
N LYS A 3 33.59 -7.36 -74.86
CA LYS A 3 34.45 -7.15 -73.69
C LYS A 3 33.68 -7.55 -72.44
N ILE A 4 34.16 -8.56 -71.72
CA ILE A 4 33.63 -8.99 -70.42
C ILE A 4 34.35 -8.16 -69.36
N GLY A 5 33.61 -7.32 -68.62
CA GLY A 5 34.14 -6.60 -67.46
C GLY A 5 34.13 -7.50 -66.24
N LEU A 6 35.31 -7.75 -65.68
CA LEU A 6 35.51 -8.50 -64.44
C LEU A 6 35.17 -7.58 -63.25
N VAL A 7 34.07 -7.83 -62.56
CA VAL A 7 33.73 -7.17 -61.29
C VAL A 7 34.41 -7.97 -60.16
N LEU A 8 35.44 -7.38 -59.57
CA LEU A 8 36.07 -7.87 -58.34
C LEU A 8 35.21 -7.41 -57.15
N MET A 9 34.35 -8.30 -56.64
CA MET A 9 33.73 -8.12 -55.32
C MET A 9 34.77 -8.46 -54.25
N VAL A 10 35.27 -7.42 -53.57
CA VAL A 10 36.05 -7.58 -52.34
C VAL A 10 35.07 -7.93 -51.23
N PHE A 11 35.06 -9.19 -50.81
CA PHE A 11 34.38 -9.64 -49.60
C PHE A 11 35.15 -9.10 -48.39
N MET A 12 34.63 -8.07 -47.73
CA MET A 12 35.05 -7.68 -46.39
C MET A 12 34.40 -8.64 -45.39
N PRO A 13 35.15 -9.43 -44.62
CA PRO A 13 34.58 -10.19 -43.53
C PRO A 13 34.10 -9.20 -42.46
N VAL A 14 32.79 -9.13 -42.25
CA VAL A 14 32.21 -8.51 -41.07
C VAL A 14 32.54 -9.44 -39.91
N PHE A 15 33.65 -9.17 -39.23
CA PHE A 15 33.94 -9.79 -37.95
C PHE A 15 32.86 -9.31 -36.97
N TRP A 16 31.98 -10.24 -36.61
CA TRP A 16 31.08 -10.11 -35.47
C TRP A 16 31.96 -10.12 -34.22
N GLY A 17 32.53 -8.98 -33.87
CA GLY A 17 33.08 -8.77 -32.54
C GLY A 17 31.92 -8.73 -31.58
N CYS A 18 31.81 -9.72 -30.69
CA CYS A 18 31.18 -9.46 -29.40
C CYS A 18 31.96 -8.30 -28.79
N GLN A 19 31.38 -7.11 -28.77
CA GLN A 19 31.75 -6.16 -27.74
C GLN A 19 31.22 -6.76 -26.44
N GLU A 20 32.07 -7.50 -25.73
CA GLU A 20 32.06 -7.36 -24.28
C GLU A 20 32.20 -5.86 -24.05
N GLU A 21 31.13 -5.21 -23.59
CA GLU A 21 31.25 -3.84 -23.10
C GLU A 21 32.20 -3.92 -21.91
N GLU A 22 33.47 -3.60 -22.17
CA GLU A 22 34.44 -3.31 -21.12
C GLU A 22 33.77 -2.28 -20.19
N VAL A 23 33.54 -2.71 -18.95
CA VAL A 23 33.23 -1.84 -17.82
C VAL A 23 34.23 -0.69 -17.91
N ALA A 24 33.74 0.52 -18.21
CA ALA A 24 34.60 1.65 -18.54
C ALA A 24 35.64 1.81 -17.43
N ALA A 25 36.91 1.66 -17.80
CA ALA A 25 38.03 1.68 -16.88
C ALA A 25 37.98 2.96 -16.02
N GLY A 26 37.75 2.82 -14.72
CA GLY A 26 37.97 3.90 -13.74
C GLY A 26 36.90 4.14 -12.67
N TYR A 27 35.78 3.40 -12.64
CA TYR A 27 34.79 3.54 -11.56
C TYR A 27 34.82 2.34 -10.63
N GLU A 28 35.12 2.57 -9.35
CA GLU A 28 34.96 1.56 -8.31
C GLU A 28 33.47 1.36 -8.04
N ILE A 29 32.98 0.14 -8.28
CA ILE A 29 31.66 -0.27 -7.80
C ILE A 29 31.71 -0.16 -6.27
N PRO A 30 30.79 0.58 -5.62
CA PRO A 30 30.79 0.68 -4.17
C PRO A 30 30.72 -0.72 -3.55
N GLU A 31 31.37 -0.91 -2.40
CA GLU A 31 31.31 -2.19 -1.70
C GLU A 31 29.86 -2.47 -1.29
N VAL A 32 29.21 -3.40 -1.99
CA VAL A 32 27.86 -3.84 -1.66
C VAL A 32 27.96 -5.12 -0.87
N LYS A 33 27.32 -5.14 0.30
CA LYS A 33 27.26 -6.34 1.14
C LYS A 33 25.87 -6.90 1.08
N LYS A 34 25.74 -8.16 0.64
CA LYS A 34 24.53 -8.92 0.90
C LYS A 34 24.42 -9.09 2.41
N VAL A 35 23.27 -8.71 2.97
CA VAL A 35 22.97 -8.88 4.40
C VAL A 35 21.86 -9.90 4.56
N ALA A 36 21.50 -10.21 5.81
CA ALA A 36 20.42 -11.15 6.08
C ALA A 36 19.10 -10.65 5.47
N ASP A 37 18.37 -11.56 4.82
CA ASP A 37 17.04 -11.31 4.30
C ASP A 37 16.08 -10.95 5.44
N PHE A 38 15.09 -10.12 5.14
CA PHE A 38 14.03 -9.75 6.06
C PHE A 38 12.82 -10.67 5.86
N VAL A 39 12.20 -11.11 6.96
CA VAL A 39 10.95 -11.86 6.94
C VAL A 39 9.89 -11.02 7.65
N ASP A 40 8.80 -10.70 6.96
CA ASP A 40 7.71 -9.91 7.55
C ASP A 40 6.79 -10.74 8.46
N SER A 41 5.77 -10.09 9.02
CA SER A 41 4.78 -10.72 9.90
C SER A 41 3.98 -11.85 9.25
N ASP A 42 3.91 -11.87 7.92
CA ASP A 42 3.11 -12.81 7.14
C ASP A 42 4.00 -13.93 6.56
N GLY A 43 5.31 -13.91 6.87
CA GLY A 43 6.28 -14.89 6.41
C GLY A 43 6.87 -14.61 5.02
N LYS A 44 6.58 -13.45 4.42
CA LYS A 44 7.19 -13.05 3.14
C LYS A 44 8.65 -12.69 3.36
N VAL A 45 9.52 -13.29 2.56
CA VAL A 45 10.96 -13.06 2.58
C VAL A 45 11.32 -11.98 1.55
N TYR A 46 12.15 -11.03 1.97
CA TYR A 46 12.66 -9.92 1.18
C TYR A 46 14.19 -9.92 1.22
N ARG A 47 14.82 -10.03 0.04
CA ARG A 47 16.27 -9.90 -0.09
C ARG A 47 16.73 -8.53 0.37
N CYS A 48 17.86 -8.47 1.06
CA CYS A 48 18.41 -7.22 1.58
C CYS A 48 19.87 -6.99 1.17
N ILE A 49 20.19 -5.75 0.85
CA ILE A 49 21.55 -5.31 0.49
C ILE A 49 21.94 -4.08 1.32
N GLU A 50 23.19 -4.01 1.74
CA GLU A 50 23.78 -2.83 2.38
C GLU A 50 24.49 -1.97 1.33
N VAL A 51 24.11 -0.70 1.28
CA VAL A 51 24.77 0.30 0.43
C VAL A 51 24.96 1.58 1.25
N GLY A 52 26.22 1.92 1.53
CA GLY A 52 26.56 3.06 2.37
C GLY A 52 26.13 2.86 3.82
N ASP A 53 25.23 3.72 4.32
CA ASP A 53 24.74 3.69 5.70
C ASP A 53 23.34 3.06 5.83
N LEU A 54 22.80 2.51 4.74
CA LEU A 54 21.47 1.96 4.68
C LEU A 54 21.47 0.50 4.27
N ILE A 55 20.53 -0.23 4.85
CA ILE A 55 20.09 -1.53 4.36
C ILE A 55 18.83 -1.29 3.53
N TRP A 56 18.85 -1.76 2.29
CA TRP A 56 17.75 -1.69 1.33
C TRP A 56 17.10 -3.06 1.17
N MET A 57 15.76 -3.10 1.12
CA MET A 57 15.07 -4.23 0.52
C MET A 57 15.31 -4.20 -0.99
N ALA A 58 15.95 -5.26 -1.50
CA ALA A 58 16.13 -5.51 -2.93
C ALA A 58 14.90 -6.16 -3.58
N ASP A 59 13.88 -6.54 -2.80
CA ASP A 59 12.57 -6.98 -3.27
C ASP A 59 11.50 -5.90 -3.01
N ASN A 60 10.51 -5.80 -3.90
CA ASN A 60 9.46 -4.81 -3.78
C ASN A 60 8.52 -5.25 -2.66
N LEU A 61 8.05 -4.31 -1.85
CA LEU A 61 7.08 -4.61 -0.82
C LEU A 61 5.84 -5.29 -1.45
N ALA A 62 5.38 -6.34 -0.78
CA ALA A 62 4.25 -7.17 -1.22
C ALA A 62 3.20 -7.34 -0.11
N LYS A 63 3.27 -6.49 0.92
CA LYS A 63 2.36 -6.50 2.05
C LYS A 63 0.99 -5.99 1.63
N ARG A 64 -0.02 -6.86 1.63
CA ARG A 64 -1.42 -6.48 1.39
C ARG A 64 -2.02 -5.93 2.70
N LEU A 65 -2.63 -4.76 2.65
CA LEU A 65 -3.44 -4.23 3.74
C LEU A 65 -4.77 -5.00 3.83
N PRO A 66 -5.43 -5.09 5.01
CA PRO A 66 -6.60 -5.93 5.20
C PRO A 66 -7.70 -5.77 4.14
N LEU A 67 -8.08 -4.52 3.82
CA LEU A 67 -9.11 -4.21 2.82
C LEU A 67 -8.55 -4.01 1.40
N GLY A 68 -7.28 -4.34 1.15
CA GLY A 68 -6.69 -4.37 -0.18
C GLY A 68 -6.77 -3.02 -0.90
N GLY A 69 -7.40 -3.01 -2.08
CA GLY A 69 -7.56 -1.80 -2.90
C GLY A 69 -8.32 -0.66 -2.21
N ARG A 70 -9.21 -0.92 -1.26
CA ARG A 70 -9.91 0.12 -0.49
C ARG A 70 -8.97 0.92 0.42
N GLU A 71 -7.88 0.29 0.86
CA GLU A 71 -6.82 0.91 1.64
C GLU A 71 -5.63 1.33 0.77
N GLY A 72 -5.74 1.20 -0.56
CA GLY A 72 -4.77 1.75 -1.49
C GLY A 72 -3.63 0.81 -1.90
N CYS A 73 -3.71 -0.50 -1.61
CA CYS A 73 -2.73 -1.49 -2.07
C CYS A 73 -3.36 -2.42 -3.12
N PHE A 74 -2.68 -2.61 -4.25
CA PHE A 74 -3.26 -3.28 -5.41
C PHE A 74 -2.25 -4.20 -6.09
N THR A 75 -2.79 -5.24 -6.74
CA THR A 75 -2.10 -5.89 -7.84
C THR A 75 -2.37 -5.19 -9.19
N TYR A 76 -1.60 -5.54 -10.21
CA TYR A 76 -1.73 -4.95 -11.54
C TYR A 76 -3.08 -5.27 -12.18
N ASN A 77 -3.73 -4.26 -12.77
CA ASN A 77 -5.11 -4.34 -13.33
C ASN A 77 -6.21 -4.70 -12.32
N GLU A 78 -5.96 -4.63 -11.00
CA GLU A 78 -7.02 -4.77 -10.00
C GLU A 78 -8.02 -3.61 -10.10
N THR A 79 -9.31 -3.96 -10.05
CA THR A 79 -10.41 -3.00 -10.11
C THR A 79 -10.55 -2.28 -8.77
N LEU A 80 -10.80 -0.97 -8.83
CA LEU A 80 -11.03 -0.17 -7.63
C LEU A 80 -12.43 -0.47 -7.07
N LEU A 81 -12.48 -0.90 -5.81
CA LEU A 81 -13.71 -1.04 -5.04
C LEU A 81 -14.07 0.27 -4.33
N ASP A 82 -15.36 0.53 -4.17
CA ASP A 82 -15.86 1.69 -3.44
C ASP A 82 -15.53 1.59 -1.94
N SER A 83 -15.39 2.75 -1.29
CA SER A 83 -15.20 2.80 0.17
C SER A 83 -16.41 2.27 0.93
N ILE A 84 -16.19 1.87 2.17
CA ILE A 84 -17.27 1.39 3.05
C ILE A 84 -18.11 2.58 3.54
N ASP A 85 -19.41 2.57 3.27
CA ASP A 85 -20.35 3.58 3.78
C ASP A 85 -21.09 3.08 5.03
N TYR A 86 -20.50 3.34 6.20
CA TYR A 86 -21.08 3.00 7.50
C TYR A 86 -22.37 3.77 7.83
N SER A 87 -22.72 4.82 7.08
CA SER A 87 -23.99 5.56 7.30
C SER A 87 -25.22 4.77 6.88
N THR A 88 -25.02 3.74 6.05
CA THR A 88 -26.07 2.81 5.61
C THR A 88 -26.49 1.82 6.69
N VAL A 89 -25.65 1.57 7.69
CA VAL A 89 -25.90 0.61 8.77
C VAL A 89 -27.17 0.99 9.55
N LYS A 90 -28.08 0.02 9.72
CA LYS A 90 -29.33 0.17 10.47
C LYS A 90 -29.40 -0.85 11.59
N VAL A 91 -29.56 -0.36 12.83
CA VAL A 91 -29.76 -1.21 14.00
C VAL A 91 -31.24 -1.48 14.23
N ASN A 92 -31.59 -2.76 14.38
CA ASN A 92 -32.96 -3.17 14.72
C ASN A 92 -33.23 -3.05 16.22
N THR A 93 -33.73 -1.89 16.65
CA THR A 93 -34.08 -1.63 18.07
C THR A 93 -35.41 -2.25 18.52
N ALA A 94 -36.10 -2.96 17.63
CA ALA A 94 -37.36 -3.64 17.95
C ALA A 94 -37.20 -5.17 18.11
N GLY A 95 -36.00 -5.71 17.85
CA GLY A 95 -35.72 -7.14 17.92
C GLY A 95 -35.42 -7.65 19.33
N ASP A 96 -35.48 -8.97 19.50
CA ASP A 96 -35.16 -9.64 20.77
C ASP A 96 -33.69 -9.46 21.16
N GLU A 97 -32.77 -9.47 20.20
CA GLU A 97 -31.33 -9.24 20.44
C GLU A 97 -31.05 -7.87 21.08
N TYR A 98 -31.63 -6.79 20.54
CA TYR A 98 -31.49 -5.46 21.14
C TYR A 98 -32.02 -5.42 22.56
N ARG A 99 -33.16 -6.10 22.79
CA ARG A 99 -33.74 -6.21 24.13
C ARG A 99 -32.80 -6.99 25.06
N GLU A 100 -32.21 -8.10 24.63
CA GLU A 100 -31.28 -8.88 25.44
C GLU A 100 -30.06 -8.05 25.85
N ILE A 101 -29.42 -7.38 24.90
CA ILE A 101 -28.29 -6.47 25.15
C ILE A 101 -28.69 -5.34 26.11
N PHE A 102 -29.86 -4.72 25.91
CA PHE A 102 -30.38 -3.72 26.83
C PHE A 102 -30.57 -4.25 28.25
N LEU A 103 -31.08 -5.49 28.39
CA LEU A 103 -31.27 -6.12 29.69
C LEU A 103 -29.94 -6.45 30.37
N GLU A 104 -28.91 -6.83 29.61
CA GLU A 104 -27.53 -6.99 30.08
C GLU A 104 -26.97 -5.67 30.63
N GLU A 105 -27.10 -4.57 29.88
CA GLU A 105 -26.62 -3.26 30.34
C GLU A 105 -27.34 -2.79 31.61
N LEU A 106 -28.65 -3.06 31.72
CA LEU A 106 -29.38 -2.81 32.97
C LEU A 106 -28.89 -3.69 34.13
N ASN A 107 -28.55 -4.96 33.88
CA ASN A 107 -27.98 -5.84 34.91
C ASN A 107 -26.62 -5.33 35.38
N LYS A 108 -25.73 -4.94 34.46
CA LYS A 108 -24.43 -4.35 34.81
C LYS A 108 -24.59 -3.08 35.64
N ALA A 109 -25.49 -2.18 35.23
CA ALA A 109 -25.75 -0.96 35.99
C ALA A 109 -26.27 -1.23 37.42
N TYR A 110 -27.08 -2.28 37.60
CA TYR A 110 -27.49 -2.73 38.93
C TYR A 110 -26.32 -3.29 39.74
N GLU A 111 -25.50 -4.16 39.17
CA GLU A 111 -24.31 -4.72 39.82
C GLU A 111 -23.28 -3.65 40.22
N GLU A 112 -23.19 -2.57 39.44
CA GLU A 112 -22.38 -1.39 39.73
C GLU A 112 -22.99 -0.45 40.80
N GLY A 113 -24.20 -0.76 41.29
CA GLY A 113 -24.90 0.03 42.30
C GLY A 113 -25.53 1.33 41.76
N LYS A 114 -25.63 1.49 40.43
CA LYS A 114 -26.31 2.65 39.79
C LYS A 114 -27.83 2.57 39.88
N ILE A 115 -28.37 1.37 40.11
CA ILE A 115 -29.80 1.10 40.32
C ILE A 115 -30.00 0.59 41.75
N SER A 116 -30.93 1.18 42.50
CA SER A 116 -31.21 0.74 43.87
C SER A 116 -31.93 -0.62 43.90
N ASP A 117 -31.77 -1.39 44.98
CA ASP A 117 -32.48 -2.67 45.15
C ASP A 117 -34.02 -2.53 45.04
N ALA A 118 -34.55 -1.40 45.52
CA ALA A 118 -35.99 -1.11 45.45
C ALA A 118 -36.46 -0.91 44.01
N ASP A 119 -35.74 -0.11 43.22
CA ASP A 119 -36.03 0.08 41.80
C ASP A 119 -35.78 -1.21 41.00
N TRP A 120 -34.73 -1.95 41.34
CA TRP A 120 -34.38 -3.20 40.68
C TRP A 120 -35.49 -4.25 40.80
N SER A 121 -36.04 -4.44 42.00
CA SER A 121 -37.14 -5.37 42.22
C SER A 121 -38.37 -5.04 41.35
N VAL A 122 -38.64 -3.75 41.13
CA VAL A 122 -39.70 -3.31 40.21
C VAL A 122 -39.33 -3.62 38.77
N ILE A 123 -38.10 -3.28 38.36
CA ILE A 123 -37.58 -3.50 37.00
C ILE A 123 -37.63 -4.99 36.63
N GLU A 124 -37.17 -5.89 37.51
CA GLU A 124 -37.20 -7.34 37.29
C GLU A 124 -38.61 -7.87 36.97
N GLY A 125 -39.64 -7.33 37.63
CA GLY A 125 -41.03 -7.67 37.34
C GLY A 125 -41.48 -7.25 35.94
N ILE A 126 -40.92 -6.16 35.41
CA ILE A 126 -41.21 -5.65 34.07
C ILE A 126 -40.46 -6.48 33.01
N LYS A 127 -39.22 -6.94 33.31
CA LYS A 127 -38.24 -7.55 32.36
C LYS A 127 -38.72 -8.76 31.56
N LYS A 128 -39.85 -9.36 31.92
CA LYS A 128 -40.33 -10.62 31.34
C LYS A 128 -41.35 -10.46 30.22
N THR A 129 -41.88 -9.26 29.96
CA THR A 129 -43.13 -9.12 29.19
C THR A 129 -43.20 -7.98 28.18
N LEU A 130 -42.26 -7.04 28.16
CA LEU A 130 -42.37 -5.82 27.37
C LEU A 130 -41.19 -5.62 26.38
N PRO A 131 -41.34 -4.77 25.34
CA PRO A 131 -40.24 -4.26 24.51
C PRO A 131 -39.55 -3.04 25.14
N VAL A 132 -38.33 -2.68 24.68
CA VAL A 132 -37.48 -1.58 25.22
C VAL A 132 -38.21 -0.24 25.37
N PRO A 133 -38.96 0.26 24.38
CA PRO A 133 -39.71 1.51 24.56
C PRO A 133 -40.73 1.45 25.71
N SER A 134 -41.37 0.29 25.90
CA SER A 134 -42.32 0.06 26.98
C SER A 134 -41.63 -0.12 28.33
N TYR A 135 -40.41 -0.69 28.37
CA TYR A 135 -39.57 -0.69 29.58
C TYR A 135 -39.35 0.72 30.08
N LEU A 136 -38.80 1.59 29.24
CA LEU A 136 -38.41 2.93 29.64
C LEU A 136 -39.59 3.73 30.20
N LEU A 137 -40.78 3.58 29.59
CA LEU A 137 -42.00 4.19 30.10
C LEU A 137 -42.41 3.64 31.47
N GLN A 138 -42.34 2.32 31.67
CA GLN A 138 -42.68 1.71 32.96
C GLN A 138 -41.66 2.05 34.05
N ILE A 139 -40.37 2.09 33.72
CA ILE A 139 -39.29 2.51 34.62
C ILE A 139 -39.52 3.96 35.05
N LYS A 140 -39.76 4.87 34.09
CA LYS A 140 -40.08 6.27 34.40
C LYS A 140 -41.23 6.43 35.40
N ASN A 141 -42.26 5.58 35.28
CA ASN A 141 -43.46 5.68 36.09
C ASN A 141 -43.36 4.99 37.45
N LYS A 142 -42.60 3.90 37.55
CA LYS A 142 -42.60 3.00 38.73
C LYS A 142 -41.26 2.89 39.45
N ALA A 143 -40.17 3.27 38.80
CA ALA A 143 -38.80 3.23 39.28
C ALA A 143 -38.04 4.48 38.78
N ALA A 144 -38.65 5.66 39.01
CA ALA A 144 -38.23 6.91 38.37
C ALA A 144 -36.77 7.30 38.68
N GLY A 145 -36.25 6.89 39.85
CA GLY A 145 -34.86 7.13 40.25
C GLY A 145 -33.83 6.45 39.36
N SER A 146 -34.24 5.42 38.61
CA SER A 146 -33.37 4.65 37.71
C SER A 146 -33.68 4.92 36.23
N TYR A 147 -34.55 5.89 35.92
CA TYR A 147 -34.96 6.18 34.53
C TYR A 147 -33.80 6.69 33.67
N GLU A 148 -32.99 7.62 34.18
CA GLU A 148 -31.84 8.16 33.44
C GLU A 148 -30.80 7.08 33.14
N VAL A 149 -30.50 6.23 34.14
CA VAL A 149 -29.63 5.06 33.98
C VAL A 149 -30.18 4.10 32.92
N ALA A 150 -31.50 3.86 32.91
CA ALA A 150 -32.11 3.02 31.88
C ALA A 150 -32.03 3.64 30.48
N VAL A 151 -32.07 4.97 30.34
CA VAL A 151 -31.86 5.63 29.03
C VAL A 151 -30.40 5.47 28.58
N GLU A 152 -29.44 5.60 29.48
CA GLU A 152 -28.02 5.34 29.20
C GLU A 152 -27.80 3.88 28.75
N CYS A 153 -28.37 2.90 29.44
CA CYS A 153 -28.31 1.49 29.04
C CYS A 153 -28.91 1.25 27.64
N LYS A 154 -29.95 2.01 27.24
CA LYS A 154 -30.55 1.93 25.90
C LYS A 154 -29.59 2.46 24.82
N ASP A 155 -28.87 3.53 25.11
CA ASP A 155 -27.87 4.10 24.20
C ASP A 155 -26.66 3.16 24.08
N LEU A 156 -26.14 2.64 25.20
CA LEU A 156 -25.07 1.63 25.20
C LEU A 156 -25.45 0.36 24.41
N ALA A 157 -26.70 -0.10 24.55
CA ALA A 157 -27.17 -1.25 23.77
C ALA A 157 -27.24 -0.96 22.27
N TYR A 158 -27.56 0.28 21.89
CA TYR A 158 -27.57 0.70 20.50
C TYR A 158 -26.15 0.73 19.94
N ASP A 159 -25.22 1.35 20.66
CA ASP A 159 -23.81 1.47 20.26
C ASP A 159 -23.17 0.08 20.09
N ARG A 160 -23.40 -0.85 21.03
CA ARG A 160 -22.93 -2.24 20.91
C ARG A 160 -23.44 -2.93 19.65
N MET A 161 -24.73 -2.81 19.33
CA MET A 161 -25.28 -3.42 18.11
C MET A 161 -24.77 -2.72 16.85
N TYR A 162 -24.58 -1.40 16.90
CA TYR A 162 -24.01 -0.64 15.79
C TYR A 162 -22.59 -1.10 15.49
N GLU A 163 -21.75 -1.26 16.52
CA GLU A 163 -20.38 -1.78 16.40
C GLU A 163 -20.36 -3.18 15.78
N VAL A 164 -21.23 -4.09 16.22
CA VAL A 164 -21.35 -5.44 15.64
C VAL A 164 -21.72 -5.37 14.16
N ALA A 165 -22.74 -4.58 13.80
CA ALA A 165 -23.16 -4.44 12.41
C ALA A 165 -22.07 -3.80 11.53
N CYS A 166 -21.32 -2.83 12.05
CA CYS A 166 -20.16 -2.26 11.38
C CYS A 166 -19.06 -3.31 11.16
N GLN A 167 -18.84 -4.19 12.13
CA GLN A 167 -17.86 -5.28 12.02
C GLN A 167 -18.29 -6.32 10.97
N GLU A 168 -19.57 -6.67 10.90
CA GLU A 168 -20.09 -7.55 9.85
C GLU A 168 -19.89 -6.95 8.45
N LEU A 169 -20.20 -5.66 8.29
CA LEU A 169 -19.96 -4.92 7.06
C LEU A 169 -18.47 -4.90 6.70
N TYR A 170 -17.58 -4.68 7.68
CA TYR A 170 -16.14 -4.73 7.48
C TYR A 170 -15.67 -6.12 7.04
N ASN A 171 -16.15 -7.20 7.69
CA ASN A 171 -15.78 -8.56 7.34
C ASN A 171 -16.22 -8.91 5.91
N THR A 172 -17.42 -8.47 5.51
CA THR A 172 -17.92 -8.65 4.14
C THR A 172 -17.01 -7.93 3.14
N ALA A 173 -16.62 -6.69 3.44
CA ALA A 173 -15.72 -5.92 2.58
C ALA A 173 -14.30 -6.51 2.51
N LEU A 174 -13.86 -7.20 3.57
CA LEU A 174 -12.59 -7.92 3.61
C LEU A 174 -12.61 -9.13 2.67
N GLU A 175 -13.67 -9.93 2.74
CA GLU A 175 -13.89 -11.10 1.86
C GLU A 175 -13.98 -10.69 0.39
N GLU A 176 -14.81 -9.70 0.06
CA GLU A 176 -14.93 -9.16 -1.31
C GLU A 176 -13.59 -8.63 -1.82
N GLY A 177 -12.87 -7.87 -0.98
CA GLY A 177 -11.56 -7.34 -1.37
C GLY A 177 -10.54 -8.45 -1.65
N LEU A 178 -10.60 -9.57 -0.93
CA LEU A 178 -9.71 -10.71 -1.16
C LEU A 178 -10.07 -11.44 -2.46
N GLU A 179 -11.36 -11.71 -2.70
CA GLU A 179 -11.85 -12.33 -3.93
C GLU A 179 -11.41 -11.51 -5.16
N HIS A 180 -11.64 -10.20 -5.15
CA HIS A 180 -11.21 -9.30 -6.22
C HIS A 180 -9.69 -9.30 -6.47
N PHE A 181 -8.91 -9.36 -5.39
CA PHE A 181 -7.45 -9.45 -5.48
C PHE A 181 -7.01 -10.78 -6.12
N GLU A 182 -7.57 -11.90 -5.67
CA GLU A 182 -7.24 -13.24 -6.18
C GLU A 182 -7.65 -13.41 -7.66
N GLU A 183 -8.80 -12.87 -8.05
CA GLU A 183 -9.22 -12.83 -9.46
C GLU A 183 -8.24 -12.04 -10.33
N ALA A 184 -7.80 -10.87 -9.84
CA ALA A 184 -6.83 -10.04 -10.56
C ALA A 184 -5.47 -10.74 -10.68
N GLU A 185 -4.97 -11.35 -9.59
CA GLU A 185 -3.75 -12.16 -9.60
C GLU A 185 -3.84 -13.33 -10.59
N ALA A 186 -4.93 -14.08 -10.59
CA ALA A 186 -5.14 -15.18 -11.52
C ALA A 186 -5.14 -14.69 -12.99
N ALA A 187 -5.72 -13.52 -13.25
CA ALA A 187 -5.80 -12.93 -14.59
C ALA A 187 -4.46 -12.31 -15.06
N ASN A 188 -3.62 -11.84 -14.13
CA ASN A 188 -2.37 -11.14 -14.44
C ASN A 188 -1.10 -12.02 -14.28
N GLY A 189 -1.28 -13.32 -14.00
CA GLY A 189 -0.19 -14.29 -13.90
C GLY A 189 0.56 -14.23 -12.57
N HIS A 190 -0.17 -13.98 -11.47
CA HIS A 190 0.36 -13.82 -10.11
C HIS A 190 1.41 -12.71 -10.04
N TYR A 191 1.04 -11.53 -10.54
CA TYR A 191 1.89 -10.35 -10.59
C TYR A 191 2.62 -10.09 -9.27
N SER A 192 1.91 -10.20 -8.14
CA SER A 192 2.45 -9.85 -6.82
C SER A 192 3.63 -10.72 -6.40
N GLU A 193 3.71 -11.96 -6.90
CA GLU A 193 4.82 -12.88 -6.62
C GLU A 193 6.14 -12.40 -7.23
N THR A 194 6.07 -11.74 -8.38
CA THR A 194 7.25 -11.28 -9.15
C THR A 194 7.58 -9.82 -8.89
N TYR A 195 6.57 -8.96 -8.78
CA TYR A 195 6.73 -7.51 -8.81
C TYR A 195 6.40 -6.83 -7.48
N GLY A 196 5.91 -7.57 -6.48
CA GLY A 196 5.32 -6.99 -5.27
C GLY A 196 3.98 -6.33 -5.58
N LEU A 197 3.52 -5.44 -4.70
CA LEU A 197 2.26 -4.71 -4.89
C LEU A 197 2.52 -3.25 -5.28
N LEU A 198 1.47 -2.61 -5.78
CA LEU A 198 1.43 -1.19 -6.10
C LEU A 198 0.60 -0.46 -5.03
N TYR A 199 1.13 0.65 -4.53
CA TYR A 199 0.56 1.36 -3.38
C TYR A 199 0.26 2.81 -3.72
N THR A 200 -0.83 3.34 -3.18
CA THR A 200 -0.92 4.79 -2.92
C THR A 200 0.18 5.19 -1.95
N TYR A 201 0.48 6.49 -1.87
CA TYR A 201 1.47 6.97 -0.92
C TYR A 201 1.08 6.66 0.54
N ASP A 202 -0.18 6.86 0.92
CA ASP A 202 -0.66 6.56 2.28
C ASP A 202 -0.65 5.05 2.56
N ALA A 203 -1.03 4.23 1.58
CA ALA A 203 -0.95 2.77 1.72
C ALA A 203 0.49 2.28 1.85
N ALA A 204 1.43 2.91 1.13
CA ALA A 204 2.85 2.63 1.26
C ALA A 204 3.34 2.90 2.69
N LEU A 205 2.93 4.02 3.28
CA LEU A 205 3.26 4.35 4.68
C LEU A 205 2.66 3.34 5.67
N ALA A 206 1.41 2.92 5.44
CA ALA A 206 0.73 1.96 6.31
C ALA A 206 1.28 0.53 6.19
N ALA A 207 1.79 0.15 5.02
CA ALA A 207 2.26 -1.21 4.72
C ALA A 207 3.72 -1.48 5.14
N ILE A 208 4.47 -0.43 5.50
CA ILE A 208 5.89 -0.57 5.86
C ILE A 208 6.04 -1.40 7.15
N PRO A 209 6.91 -2.43 7.17
CA PRO A 209 7.17 -3.21 8.36
C PRO A 209 7.85 -2.39 9.47
N GLU A 210 7.63 -2.79 10.73
CA GLU A 210 8.27 -2.14 11.89
C GLU A 210 9.80 -2.11 11.74
N GLY A 211 10.41 -0.97 12.09
CA GLY A 211 11.85 -0.74 11.97
C GLY A 211 12.35 -0.41 10.56
N TRP A 212 11.47 -0.48 9.56
CA TRP A 212 11.74 -0.02 8.20
C TRP A 212 11.03 1.32 7.92
N ARG A 213 11.42 1.97 6.83
CA ARG A 213 10.81 3.21 6.35
C ARG A 213 10.83 3.29 4.83
N LEU A 214 10.00 4.18 4.29
CA LEU A 214 10.09 4.59 2.90
C LEU A 214 11.42 5.35 2.70
N PRO A 215 12.16 5.14 1.62
CA PRO A 215 13.37 5.87 1.33
C PRO A 215 13.00 7.31 1.03
N SER A 216 13.77 8.24 1.56
CA SER A 216 13.70 9.64 1.19
C SER A 216 14.35 9.86 -0.18
N ASP A 217 14.07 11.01 -0.77
CA ASP A 217 14.78 11.50 -1.94
C ASP A 217 16.29 11.62 -1.66
N ALA A 218 16.67 11.96 -0.41
CA ALA A 218 18.06 12.00 0.01
C ALA A 218 18.70 10.60 0.02
N ASP A 219 17.99 9.55 0.46
CA ASP A 219 18.51 8.18 0.45
C ASP A 219 18.78 7.71 -0.99
N TRP A 220 17.84 7.96 -1.90
CA TRP A 220 18.02 7.68 -3.33
C TRP A 220 19.19 8.46 -3.92
N LYS A 221 19.31 9.76 -3.62
CA LYS A 221 20.44 10.57 -4.09
C LYS A 221 21.78 10.06 -3.55
N ASN A 222 21.82 9.59 -2.30
CA ASN A 222 23.03 8.99 -1.73
C ASN A 222 23.38 7.65 -2.39
N LEU A 223 22.39 6.81 -2.66
CA LEU A 223 22.57 5.58 -3.45
C LEU A 223 23.13 5.90 -4.84
N GLU A 224 22.53 6.83 -5.56
CA GLU A 224 22.96 7.23 -6.91
C GLU A 224 24.39 7.83 -6.92
N LYS A 225 24.75 8.63 -5.90
CA LYS A 225 26.12 9.14 -5.70
C LYS A 225 27.10 8.01 -5.45
N ALA A 226 26.74 7.03 -4.61
CA ALA A 226 27.58 5.88 -4.34
C ALA A 226 27.84 5.07 -5.62
N LEU A 227 26.89 5.04 -6.55
CA LEU A 227 27.02 4.43 -7.88
C LEU A 227 27.75 5.33 -8.91
N GLY A 228 28.37 6.43 -8.47
CA GLY A 228 29.19 7.29 -9.30
C GLY A 228 28.44 8.43 -10.00
N MET A 229 27.18 8.72 -9.66
CA MET A 229 26.50 9.90 -10.20
C MET A 229 27.07 11.18 -9.60
N THR A 230 27.32 12.20 -10.44
CA THR A 230 27.90 13.46 -9.98
C THR A 230 26.92 14.26 -9.10
N ALA A 231 27.47 15.12 -8.25
CA ALA A 231 26.67 15.99 -7.38
C ALA A 231 25.77 16.97 -8.14
N GLU A 232 26.10 17.30 -9.39
CA GLU A 232 25.25 18.12 -10.26
C GLU A 232 24.11 17.30 -10.85
N GLU A 233 24.41 16.11 -11.40
CA GLU A 233 23.40 15.25 -12.02
C GLU A 233 22.33 14.84 -11.01
N VAL A 234 22.71 14.47 -9.78
CA VAL A 234 21.76 13.99 -8.76
C VAL A 234 20.67 14.97 -8.35
N GLU A 235 20.90 16.27 -8.52
CA GLU A 235 19.93 17.31 -8.18
C GLU A 235 18.97 17.63 -9.33
N ARG A 236 19.21 17.10 -10.54
CA ARG A 236 18.32 17.32 -11.69
C ARG A 236 16.98 16.60 -11.49
N GLN A 237 15.89 17.30 -11.81
CA GLN A 237 14.51 16.81 -11.69
C GLN A 237 13.81 16.84 -13.06
N ASP A 238 12.83 15.95 -13.24
CA ASP A 238 11.95 15.84 -14.40
C ASP A 238 12.70 15.60 -15.71
N VAL A 239 13.88 14.96 -15.59
CA VAL A 239 14.76 14.55 -16.69
C VAL A 239 15.39 13.19 -16.39
N TRP A 240 15.71 12.43 -17.44
CA TRP A 240 16.60 11.28 -17.33
C TRP A 240 18.03 11.75 -17.06
N ARG A 241 18.65 11.21 -16.00
CA ARG A 241 19.97 11.65 -15.49
C ARG A 241 20.90 10.49 -15.16
N GLY A 242 22.19 10.80 -15.09
CA GLY A 242 23.26 9.82 -14.97
C GLY A 242 23.62 9.16 -16.30
N GLU A 243 24.61 8.27 -16.25
CA GLU A 243 25.18 7.63 -17.44
C GLU A 243 25.07 6.10 -17.41
N ARG A 244 25.30 5.48 -16.23
CA ARG A 244 25.29 4.00 -16.08
C ARG A 244 24.66 3.51 -14.77
N GLN A 245 24.21 4.41 -13.89
CA GLN A 245 23.72 4.04 -12.56
C GLN A 245 22.48 3.13 -12.64
N ALA A 246 21.63 3.31 -13.65
CA ALA A 246 20.48 2.41 -13.79
C ALA A 246 20.92 0.99 -14.17
N VAL A 247 22.02 0.81 -14.92
CA VAL A 247 22.56 -0.52 -15.27
C VAL A 247 22.88 -1.30 -13.99
N LEU A 248 23.64 -0.68 -13.08
CA LEU A 248 24.02 -1.29 -11.80
C LEU A 248 22.82 -1.66 -10.91
N LEU A 249 21.71 -0.92 -11.02
CA LEU A 249 20.47 -1.23 -10.29
C LEU A 249 19.69 -2.38 -10.91
N LYS A 250 19.83 -2.62 -12.22
CA LYS A 250 19.04 -3.61 -12.97
C LYS A 250 19.67 -5.00 -12.97
N GLU A 251 21.00 -5.10 -13.06
CA GLU A 251 21.72 -6.34 -13.39
C GLU A 251 21.87 -7.34 -12.23
N GLY A 252 20.96 -7.34 -11.25
CA GLY A 252 20.95 -8.33 -10.17
C GLY A 252 22.34 -8.49 -9.52
N GLU A 253 22.86 -9.72 -9.48
CA GLU A 253 24.18 -10.03 -8.90
C GLU A 253 25.37 -9.52 -9.73
N GLU A 254 25.18 -9.26 -11.02
CA GLU A 254 26.17 -8.63 -11.88
C GLU A 254 26.21 -7.10 -11.67
N GLY A 255 25.14 -6.54 -11.10
CA GLY A 255 25.07 -5.20 -10.54
C GLY A 255 25.26 -5.18 -9.01
N ILE A 256 24.48 -4.34 -8.32
CA ILE A 256 24.56 -4.22 -6.84
C ILE A 256 23.60 -5.14 -6.08
N GLY A 257 22.93 -6.07 -6.75
CA GLY A 257 21.90 -6.91 -6.15
C GLY A 257 20.56 -6.19 -5.91
N PHE A 258 20.38 -4.94 -6.35
CA PHE A 258 19.12 -4.20 -6.21
C PHE A 258 18.00 -4.78 -7.10
N ASP A 259 18.37 -5.37 -8.25
CA ASP A 259 17.51 -6.21 -9.09
C ASP A 259 16.13 -5.59 -9.38
N VAL A 260 16.12 -4.44 -10.07
CA VAL A 260 14.89 -3.71 -10.40
C VAL A 260 13.87 -4.61 -11.08
N ARG A 261 12.67 -4.72 -10.48
CA ARG A 261 11.51 -5.39 -11.07
C ARG A 261 10.60 -4.36 -11.73
N TYR A 262 10.42 -4.47 -13.04
CA TYR A 262 9.61 -3.54 -13.86
C TYR A 262 8.10 -3.77 -13.69
N GLY A 263 7.61 -3.56 -12.47
CA GLY A 263 6.21 -3.79 -12.10
C GLY A 263 5.20 -2.83 -12.74
N GLY A 264 5.65 -1.84 -13.52
CA GLY A 264 4.77 -0.80 -14.02
C GLY A 264 4.20 0.05 -12.89
N ALA A 265 3.05 0.67 -13.14
CA ALA A 265 2.37 1.55 -12.21
C ALA A 265 0.90 1.73 -12.59
N ARG A 266 0.14 2.41 -11.74
CA ARG A 266 -1.08 3.13 -12.16
C ARG A 266 -0.79 4.62 -12.11
N GLY A 267 -0.82 5.28 -13.26
CA GLY A 267 -0.51 6.70 -13.37
C GLY A 267 -1.68 7.52 -13.91
N LEU A 268 -1.63 8.84 -13.70
CA LEU A 268 -2.55 9.78 -14.35
C LEU A 268 -2.15 9.94 -15.82
N VAL A 269 -2.76 9.15 -16.71
CA VAL A 269 -2.63 9.32 -18.15
C VAL A 269 -3.90 9.98 -18.69
N ASN A 270 -3.76 10.86 -19.69
CA ASN A 270 -4.83 11.66 -20.33
C ASN A 270 -5.89 10.84 -21.11
N SER A 271 -6.41 9.74 -20.56
CA SER A 271 -7.55 9.02 -21.13
C SER A 271 -8.46 8.46 -20.04
N GLN A 272 -9.76 8.33 -20.35
CA GLN A 272 -10.82 7.86 -19.44
C GLN A 272 -10.73 6.38 -19.04
N ARG A 273 -9.59 5.69 -19.27
CA ARG A 273 -9.39 4.27 -18.92
C ARG A 273 -8.54 4.13 -17.67
N ASP A 274 -8.72 3.02 -16.95
CA ASP A 274 -7.87 2.66 -15.81
C ASP A 274 -6.50 2.33 -16.36
N ASN A 275 -5.58 3.27 -16.25
CA ASN A 275 -4.31 3.17 -16.96
C ASN A 275 -3.24 2.66 -16.01
N TYR A 276 -3.30 1.35 -15.74
CA TYR A 276 -2.08 0.63 -15.42
C TYR A 276 -1.15 0.69 -16.63
N ILE A 277 0.10 1.06 -16.43
CA ILE A 277 1.06 1.41 -17.47
C ILE A 277 2.39 0.68 -17.28
N ASN A 278 3.07 0.48 -18.41
CA ASN A 278 4.50 0.14 -18.49
C ASN A 278 4.94 -1.11 -17.71
N LEU A 279 4.04 -2.08 -17.50
CA LEU A 279 4.41 -3.41 -17.03
C LEU A 279 5.50 -4.00 -17.92
N GLY A 280 6.56 -4.51 -17.30
CA GLY A 280 7.71 -5.07 -18.00
C GLY A 280 8.64 -4.04 -18.63
N GLN A 281 8.37 -2.74 -18.49
CA GLN A 281 9.17 -1.67 -19.08
C GLN A 281 9.73 -0.68 -18.06
N ASN A 282 8.93 -0.29 -17.07
CA ASN A 282 9.30 0.70 -16.07
C ASN A 282 9.03 0.18 -14.66
N ALA A 283 9.86 0.61 -13.71
CA ALA A 283 9.61 0.50 -12.28
C ALA A 283 9.51 1.91 -11.71
N TYR A 284 8.49 2.14 -10.88
CA TYR A 284 8.25 3.41 -10.23
C TYR A 284 8.28 3.21 -8.72
N PHE A 285 9.03 4.06 -8.02
CA PHE A 285 9.24 3.95 -6.58
C PHE A 285 8.83 5.23 -5.87
N TRP A 286 7.99 5.11 -4.84
CA TRP A 286 7.71 6.21 -3.92
C TRP A 286 8.95 6.57 -3.09
N CYS A 287 9.11 7.85 -2.80
CA CYS A 287 9.98 8.37 -1.75
C CYS A 287 9.15 8.99 -0.63
N SER A 288 9.67 9.11 0.59
CA SER A 288 8.98 9.73 1.73
C SER A 288 8.74 11.24 1.59
N ASP A 289 9.50 11.93 0.74
CA ASP A 289 9.46 13.38 0.63
C ASP A 289 8.20 13.86 -0.10
N LEU A 290 7.47 14.76 0.56
CA LEU A 290 6.35 15.48 -0.03
C LEU A 290 6.75 16.91 -0.38
N VAL A 291 6.43 17.31 -1.61
CA VAL A 291 6.45 18.69 -2.07
C VAL A 291 5.01 19.20 -2.01
N LYS A 292 4.73 20.06 -1.03
CA LYS A 292 3.42 20.72 -0.91
C LYS A 292 3.37 21.93 -1.82
N THR A 293 2.34 21.98 -2.65
CA THR A 293 1.92 23.21 -3.34
C THR A 293 0.65 23.74 -2.69
N ASP A 294 0.16 24.90 -3.12
CA ASP A 294 -1.04 25.53 -2.53
C ASP A 294 -2.32 24.67 -2.67
N THR A 295 -2.36 23.74 -3.65
CA THR A 295 -3.57 22.99 -4.02
C THR A 295 -3.39 21.48 -4.08
N ILE A 296 -2.16 20.98 -4.26
CA ILE A 296 -1.87 19.54 -4.38
C ILE A 296 -0.63 19.16 -3.58
N SER A 297 -0.65 17.94 -3.04
CA SER A 297 0.53 17.29 -2.48
C SER A 297 1.17 16.39 -3.53
N LEU A 298 2.46 16.60 -3.77
CA LEU A 298 3.26 15.81 -4.70
C LEU A 298 4.27 14.97 -3.91
N GLY A 299 4.37 13.67 -4.20
CA GLY A 299 5.38 12.78 -3.65
C GLY A 299 6.56 12.66 -4.61
N MET A 300 7.77 12.69 -4.08
CA MET A 300 8.98 12.44 -4.88
C MET A 300 9.06 10.96 -5.29
N THR A 301 9.56 10.69 -6.49
CA THR A 301 9.65 9.32 -7.01
C THR A 301 10.92 9.06 -7.81
N ARG A 302 11.17 7.78 -8.08
CA ARG A 302 12.14 7.31 -9.07
C ARG A 302 11.45 6.48 -10.14
N ASN A 303 11.82 6.71 -11.39
CA ASN A 303 11.46 5.89 -12.52
C ASN A 303 12.73 5.30 -13.13
N ILE A 304 12.78 3.97 -13.20
CA ILE A 304 13.86 3.20 -13.82
C ILE A 304 13.25 2.38 -14.94
N ALA A 305 13.81 2.47 -16.15
CA ALA A 305 13.27 1.79 -17.33
C ALA A 305 14.28 0.86 -17.97
N ILE A 306 13.79 -0.19 -18.63
CA ILE A 306 14.63 -1.19 -19.30
C ILE A 306 15.45 -0.59 -20.46
N TYR A 307 14.92 0.44 -21.14
CA TYR A 307 15.48 0.98 -22.39
C TYR A 307 16.48 2.13 -22.21
N THR A 308 16.83 2.52 -20.99
CA THR A 308 17.79 3.61 -20.74
C THR A 308 18.64 3.34 -19.50
N ASP A 309 19.92 3.72 -19.56
CA ASP A 309 20.88 3.54 -18.46
C ASP A 309 20.82 4.67 -17.42
N GLN A 310 19.87 5.58 -17.63
CA GLN A 310 19.60 6.75 -16.81
C GLN A 310 18.48 6.47 -15.81
N ILE A 311 18.43 7.27 -14.75
CA ILE A 311 17.38 7.26 -13.74
C ILE A 311 16.58 8.55 -13.87
N MET A 312 15.26 8.50 -13.81
CA MET A 312 14.44 9.71 -13.76
C MET A 312 13.98 9.98 -12.33
N ARG A 313 14.27 11.19 -11.85
CA ARG A 313 13.74 11.76 -10.61
C ARG A 313 12.59 12.70 -10.96
N MET A 314 11.39 12.39 -10.49
CA MET A 314 10.18 13.18 -10.78
C MET A 314 9.34 13.32 -9.52
N SER A 315 8.22 14.03 -9.64
CA SER A 315 7.18 14.08 -8.61
C SER A 315 5.84 13.59 -9.17
N ALA A 316 5.02 12.96 -8.33
CA ALA A 316 3.68 12.50 -8.70
C ALA A 316 2.64 12.93 -7.68
N VAL A 317 1.39 13.07 -8.11
CA VAL A 317 0.28 13.46 -7.24
C VAL A 317 0.01 12.36 -6.21
N VAL A 318 -0.08 12.74 -4.93
CA VAL A 318 -0.39 11.84 -3.81
C VAL A 318 -1.90 11.72 -3.60
N ASP A 319 -2.60 12.85 -3.71
CA ASP A 319 -4.05 12.91 -3.51
C ASP A 319 -4.69 13.77 -4.62
N HIS A 320 -5.72 13.22 -5.24
CA HIS A 320 -6.63 13.99 -6.09
C HIS A 320 -8.06 13.64 -5.68
N SER A 321 -8.75 14.62 -5.11
CA SER A 321 -10.11 14.52 -4.56
C SER A 321 -11.21 14.17 -5.58
N SER A 322 -10.86 13.71 -6.79
CA SER A 322 -11.82 13.36 -7.85
C SER A 322 -11.31 12.36 -8.89
N THR A 323 -10.12 11.76 -8.74
CA THR A 323 -9.61 10.79 -9.71
C THR A 323 -8.87 9.63 -9.06
N ARG A 324 -8.86 8.52 -9.80
CA ARG A 324 -8.26 7.23 -9.47
C ARG A 324 -6.85 7.36 -8.89
N PRO A 325 -6.47 6.50 -7.91
CA PRO A 325 -5.21 6.63 -7.20
C PRO A 325 -4.00 6.41 -8.11
N VAL A 326 -2.91 7.16 -7.84
CA VAL A 326 -1.58 6.87 -8.38
C VAL A 326 -0.95 5.76 -7.56
N LEU A 327 -0.48 4.71 -8.21
CA LEU A 327 0.05 3.51 -7.55
C LEU A 327 1.46 3.21 -8.04
N TYR A 328 2.42 3.15 -7.11
CA TYR A 328 3.82 2.82 -7.38
C TYR A 328 4.34 1.75 -6.40
N SER A 329 5.42 1.08 -6.79
CA SER A 329 6.09 0.10 -5.94
C SER A 329 6.82 0.77 -4.77
N VAL A 330 7.13 -0.03 -3.74
CA VAL A 330 7.83 0.40 -2.54
C VAL A 330 9.09 -0.44 -2.35
N ARG A 331 10.21 0.24 -2.09
CA ARG A 331 11.50 -0.34 -1.70
C ARG A 331 11.81 0.17 -0.31
N CYS A 332 11.73 -0.65 0.73
CA CYS A 332 11.96 -0.18 2.09
C CYS A 332 13.45 -0.03 2.39
N VAL A 333 13.78 0.90 3.30
CA VAL A 333 15.14 1.08 3.84
C VAL A 333 15.13 1.15 5.35
N LYS A 334 16.29 0.86 5.96
CA LYS A 334 16.57 1.18 7.36
C LYS A 334 18.04 1.55 7.53
N ASN A 335 18.36 2.21 8.64
CA ASN A 335 19.76 2.46 8.99
C ASN A 335 20.44 1.14 9.33
N LYS A 336 21.72 1.01 9.01
CA LYS A 336 22.54 -0.08 9.57
C LYS A 336 22.76 0.16 11.07
N ASP A 337 22.78 -0.92 11.85
CA ASP A 337 22.99 -0.90 13.30
C ASP A 337 24.44 -0.55 13.69
#